data_AF-A0A7T1MLD1-F1
#
_entry.id   AF-A0A7T1MLD1-F1
#
_cell.length_a   1.000
_cell.length_b   1.000
_cell.length_c   1.000
_cell.angle_alpha   90.00
_cell.angle_beta   90.00
_cell.angle_gamma   90.00
#
_symmetry.space_group_name_H-M   'P 1'
#
loop_
_entity.id
_entity.type
_entity.pdbx_description
1 polymer ?
#
loop_
_entity_poly.entity_id
_entity_poly.type
_entity_poly.pdbx_seq_one_letter_code
_entity_poly.pdbx_strand_id
1 'polypeptide(L)'
;MATAATRAPKYCLSFTAASLRPELAAVIAGIHLEEDGDWARTKAAVLERNALQARSASTGKRLESELRQRLQRLTTPQLELLANGTSDERIAMAWLAVLKRIQIAADVTREVLIGKLSSLDPVLRRSDMAAFYEATERDHPELEALAPSSQQKVRSALLQMLRDAGLLYGKAGKGGTLGTVQRPLVSPQVQELLEDDDPALMAGFLLSSTARSAKAGKAKAAPKPAAKKVGAARRKAA
;
A
#
# COMPACT_ATOMS: atom_id res chain seq x y z
N MET A 1 -31.80 -21.24 4.27
CA MET A 1 -31.32 -19.96 3.72
C MET A 1 -29.90 -19.75 4.21
N ALA A 2 -28.91 -20.31 3.51
CA ALA A 2 -27.50 -20.16 3.88
C ALA A 2 -26.99 -18.86 3.24
N THR A 3 -26.64 -17.89 4.09
CA THR A 3 -25.97 -16.66 3.68
C THR A 3 -24.69 -17.05 2.95
N ALA A 4 -24.63 -16.84 1.63
CA ALA A 4 -23.41 -17.03 0.86
C ALA A 4 -22.38 -16.05 1.41
N ALA A 5 -21.43 -16.56 2.21
CA ALA A 5 -20.30 -15.78 2.67
C ALA A 5 -19.57 -15.26 1.42
N THR A 6 -19.55 -13.93 1.24
CA THR A 6 -18.79 -13.27 0.18
C THR A 6 -17.33 -13.66 0.38
N ARG A 7 -16.83 -14.60 -0.42
CA ARG A 7 -15.43 -15.03 -0.39
C ARG A 7 -14.55 -13.81 -0.65
N ALA A 8 -13.50 -13.65 0.16
CA ALA A 8 -12.49 -12.63 -0.05
C ALA A 8 -11.92 -12.73 -1.49
N PRO A 9 -11.62 -11.59 -2.14
CA PRO A 9 -11.06 -11.62 -3.48
C PRO A 9 -9.71 -12.34 -3.49
N LYS A 10 -9.50 -13.23 -4.46
CA LYS A 10 -8.26 -14.01 -4.57
C LYS A 10 -7.03 -13.13 -4.71
N TYR A 11 -5.93 -13.53 -4.06
CA TYR A 11 -4.64 -12.88 -4.20
C TYR A 11 -4.03 -13.14 -5.59
N CYS A 12 -3.56 -12.06 -6.20
CA CYS A 12 -2.68 -12.14 -7.35
C CYS A 12 -1.27 -12.48 -6.85
N LEU A 13 -0.74 -13.66 -7.21
CA LEU A 13 0.58 -14.15 -6.75
C LEU A 13 1.65 -14.14 -7.86
N SER A 14 1.31 -13.68 -9.08
CA SER A 14 2.23 -13.61 -10.23
C SER A 14 3.28 -12.50 -10.13
N PHE A 15 3.13 -11.59 -9.16
CA PHE A 15 3.96 -10.40 -8.99
C PHE A 15 5.45 -10.66 -8.75
N THR A 16 5.84 -11.90 -8.44
CA THR A 16 7.24 -12.28 -8.17
C THR A 16 8.19 -12.03 -9.33
N ALA A 17 7.68 -11.76 -10.53
CA ALA A 17 8.50 -11.51 -11.71
C ALA A 17 9.17 -10.13 -11.73
N ALA A 18 8.64 -9.16 -10.99
CA ALA A 18 9.19 -7.82 -10.86
C ALA A 18 9.08 -7.34 -9.40
N SER A 19 10.18 -6.81 -8.84
CA SER A 19 10.12 -6.04 -7.59
C SER A 19 9.37 -4.70 -7.83
N LEU A 20 9.54 -3.70 -6.97
CA LEU A 20 8.81 -2.44 -7.13
C LEU A 20 9.14 -1.73 -8.45
N ARG A 21 10.43 -1.64 -8.78
CA ARG A 21 10.98 -1.08 -10.04
C ARG A 21 10.38 0.28 -10.44
N PRO A 22 10.46 1.30 -9.58
CA PRO A 22 9.85 2.61 -9.82
C PRO A 22 10.33 3.28 -11.11
N GLU A 23 11.62 3.21 -11.42
CA GLU A 23 12.15 3.80 -12.66
C GLU A 23 11.63 3.13 -13.93
N LEU A 24 11.52 1.79 -13.94
CA LEU A 24 10.94 1.09 -15.08
C LEU A 24 9.43 1.34 -15.19
N ALA A 25 8.74 1.46 -14.07
CA ALA A 25 7.34 1.84 -14.02
C ALA A 25 7.14 3.26 -14.58
N ALA A 26 8.03 4.20 -14.26
CA ALA A 26 8.01 5.56 -14.79
C ALA A 26 8.27 5.61 -16.31
N VAL A 27 9.17 4.77 -16.82
CA VAL A 27 9.37 4.63 -18.28
C VAL A 27 8.07 4.17 -18.98
N ILE A 28 7.38 3.17 -18.42
CA ILE A 28 6.11 2.69 -18.99
C ILE A 28 5.04 3.78 -18.90
N ALA A 29 4.97 4.52 -17.78
CA ALA A 29 4.02 5.61 -17.62
C ALA A 29 4.28 6.74 -18.62
N GLY A 30 5.54 7.13 -18.85
CA GLY A 30 5.90 8.11 -19.87
C GLY A 30 5.46 7.70 -21.27
N ILE A 31 5.78 6.46 -21.69
CA ILE A 31 5.32 5.91 -22.98
C ILE A 31 3.79 5.85 -23.05
N HIS A 32 3.11 5.55 -21.94
CA HIS A 32 1.65 5.53 -21.91
C HIS A 32 1.03 6.90 -22.19
N LEU A 33 1.65 7.96 -21.68
CA LEU A 33 1.23 9.35 -21.92
C LEU A 33 1.55 9.78 -23.35
N GLU A 34 2.67 9.33 -23.94
CA GLU A 34 2.99 9.54 -25.36
C GLU A 34 1.97 8.87 -26.31
N GLU A 35 1.41 7.73 -25.90
CA GLU A 35 0.48 6.93 -26.71
C GLU A 35 -1.00 7.23 -26.37
N ASP A 36 -1.30 8.45 -25.93
CA ASP A 36 -2.65 8.97 -25.61
C ASP A 36 -3.46 8.07 -24.64
N GLY A 37 -2.78 7.37 -23.73
CA GLY A 37 -3.43 6.48 -22.77
C GLY A 37 -3.87 5.12 -23.34
N ASP A 38 -3.41 4.72 -24.52
CA ASP A 38 -3.71 3.40 -25.10
C ASP A 38 -2.71 2.34 -24.59
N TRP A 39 -3.17 1.44 -23.72
CA TRP A 39 -2.35 0.36 -23.15
C TRP A 39 -1.85 -0.68 -24.16
N ALA A 40 -2.56 -0.88 -25.28
CA ALA A 40 -2.12 -1.80 -26.33
C ALA A 40 -0.95 -1.19 -27.12
N ARG A 41 -1.06 0.09 -27.50
CA ARG A 41 0.03 0.84 -28.12
C ARG A 41 1.22 1.00 -27.19
N THR A 42 0.96 1.33 -25.92
CA THR A 42 1.99 1.40 -24.87
C THR A 42 2.81 0.11 -24.80
N LYS A 43 2.13 -1.05 -24.76
CA LYS A 43 2.79 -2.35 -24.74
C LYS A 43 3.65 -2.58 -25.97
N ALA A 44 3.14 -2.28 -27.16
CA ALA A 44 3.88 -2.42 -28.41
C ALA A 44 5.16 -1.56 -28.37
N ALA A 45 5.01 -0.26 -28.07
CA ALA A 45 6.12 0.68 -27.99
C ALA A 45 7.19 0.28 -26.95
N VAL A 46 6.78 -0.14 -25.74
CA VAL A 46 7.72 -0.58 -24.69
C VAL A 46 8.58 -1.76 -25.15
N LEU A 47 7.97 -2.73 -25.84
CA LEU A 47 8.66 -3.95 -26.27
C LEU A 47 9.50 -3.73 -27.53
N GLU A 48 8.98 -3.00 -28.52
CA GLU A 48 9.67 -2.68 -29.78
C GLU A 48 10.92 -1.84 -29.53
N ARG A 49 10.82 -0.84 -28.63
CA ARG A 49 11.94 0.04 -28.27
C ARG A 49 12.91 -0.61 -27.26
N ASN A 50 12.62 -1.81 -26.75
CA ASN A 50 13.28 -2.40 -25.57
C ASN A 50 13.46 -1.38 -24.44
N ALA A 51 12.41 -0.61 -24.15
CA ALA A 51 12.48 0.54 -23.25
C ALA A 51 12.89 0.16 -21.81
N LEU A 52 12.63 -1.09 -21.41
CA LEU A 52 13.01 -1.63 -20.11
C LEU A 52 14.46 -2.13 -20.05
N GLN A 53 15.20 -2.02 -21.16
CA GLN A 53 16.59 -2.49 -21.32
C GLN A 53 16.78 -3.93 -20.83
N ALA A 54 15.84 -4.80 -21.18
CA ALA A 54 15.87 -6.18 -20.75
C ALA A 54 16.95 -6.97 -21.53
N ARG A 55 17.66 -7.86 -20.84
CA ARG A 55 18.68 -8.74 -21.43
C ARG A 55 18.13 -9.81 -22.38
N SER A 56 16.81 -10.03 -22.37
CA SER A 56 16.13 -10.94 -23.28
C SER A 56 14.69 -10.50 -23.52
N ALA A 57 14.14 -10.84 -24.69
CA ALA A 57 12.73 -10.58 -25.01
C ALA A 57 11.75 -11.24 -24.02
N SER A 58 12.08 -12.43 -23.52
CA SER A 58 11.27 -13.12 -22.50
C SER A 58 11.21 -12.35 -21.18
N THR A 59 12.34 -11.79 -20.74
CA THR A 59 12.40 -10.97 -19.53
C THR A 59 11.63 -9.66 -19.73
N GLY A 60 11.83 -9.00 -20.88
CA GLY A 60 11.13 -7.77 -21.24
C GLY A 60 9.62 -7.94 -21.23
N LYS A 61 9.08 -8.97 -21.90
CA LYS A 61 7.64 -9.29 -21.91
C LYS A 61 7.06 -9.51 -20.52
N ARG A 62 7.81 -10.21 -19.66
CA ARG A 62 7.36 -10.52 -18.30
C ARG A 62 7.35 -9.28 -17.41
N LEU A 63 8.39 -8.45 -17.47
CA LEU A 63 8.46 -7.18 -16.73
C LEU A 63 7.39 -6.21 -17.21
N GLU A 64 7.26 -6.03 -18.52
CA GLU A 64 6.23 -5.18 -19.14
C GLU A 64 4.85 -5.60 -18.67
N SER A 65 4.50 -6.88 -18.81
CA SER A 65 3.17 -7.37 -18.45
C SER A 65 2.85 -7.10 -16.98
N GLU A 66 3.76 -7.41 -16.06
CA GLU A 66 3.53 -7.21 -14.62
C GLU A 66 3.45 -5.72 -14.24
N LEU A 67 4.35 -4.88 -14.76
CA LEU A 67 4.35 -3.46 -14.44
C LEU A 67 3.13 -2.77 -15.05
N ARG A 68 2.85 -2.95 -16.34
CA ARG A 68 1.67 -2.37 -17.00
C ARG A 68 0.39 -2.73 -16.26
N GLN A 69 0.26 -3.99 -15.88
CA GLN A 69 -0.89 -4.49 -15.14
C GLN A 69 -1.08 -3.82 -13.75
N ARG A 70 0.00 -3.40 -13.08
CA ARG A 70 -0.06 -2.59 -11.85
C ARG A 70 -0.49 -1.16 -12.19
N LEU A 71 0.13 -0.56 -13.20
CA LEU A 71 -0.10 0.82 -13.61
C LEU A 71 -1.52 1.07 -14.13
N GLN A 72 -2.17 0.06 -14.71
CA GLN A 72 -3.60 0.07 -15.07
C GLN A 72 -4.55 0.33 -13.88
N ARG A 73 -4.07 0.30 -12.64
CA ARG A 73 -4.86 0.62 -11.44
C ARG A 73 -4.72 2.09 -11.00
N LEU A 74 -3.77 2.82 -11.56
CA LEU A 74 -3.54 4.22 -11.25
C LEU A 74 -4.47 5.12 -12.06
N THR A 75 -4.80 6.29 -11.50
CA THR A 75 -5.49 7.36 -12.21
C THR A 75 -4.51 8.10 -13.13
N THR A 76 -5.03 8.89 -14.07
CA THR A 76 -4.17 9.70 -14.97
C THR A 76 -3.23 10.62 -14.22
N PRO A 77 -3.67 11.41 -13.20
CA PRO A 77 -2.75 12.25 -12.43
C PRO A 77 -1.66 11.46 -11.68
N GLN A 78 -1.98 10.24 -11.22
CA GLN A 78 -1.00 9.35 -10.58
C GLN A 78 0.03 8.82 -11.58
N LEU A 79 -0.38 8.53 -12.82
CA LEU A 79 0.51 8.14 -13.91
C LEU A 79 1.42 9.30 -14.35
N GLU A 80 0.88 10.52 -14.42
CA GLU A 80 1.65 11.73 -14.71
C GLU A 80 2.73 11.99 -13.64
N LEU A 81 2.36 11.87 -12.35
CA LEU A 81 3.32 12.01 -11.26
C LEU A 81 4.37 10.89 -11.29
N LEU A 82 3.98 9.66 -11.63
CA LEU A 82 4.95 8.57 -11.80
C LEU A 82 5.90 8.83 -12.98
N ALA A 83 5.44 9.40 -14.09
CA ALA A 83 6.29 9.64 -15.27
C ALA A 83 7.27 10.80 -15.04
N ASN A 84 6.82 11.88 -14.38
CA ASN A 84 7.52 13.17 -14.34
C ASN A 84 8.03 13.57 -12.96
N GLY A 85 7.58 12.90 -11.89
CA GLY A 85 7.93 13.23 -10.52
C GLY A 85 9.36 12.88 -10.14
N THR A 86 9.72 13.25 -8.91
CA THR A 86 10.98 12.92 -8.26
C THR A 86 11.12 11.41 -8.00
N SER A 87 12.33 10.96 -7.65
CA SER A 87 12.57 9.55 -7.29
C SER A 87 11.63 9.06 -6.19
N ASP A 88 11.38 9.86 -5.15
CA ASP A 88 10.50 9.48 -4.04
C ASP A 88 9.04 9.39 -4.47
N GLU A 89 8.60 10.29 -5.37
CA GLU A 89 7.24 10.26 -5.92
C GLU A 89 7.02 9.06 -6.84
N ARG A 90 8.03 8.68 -7.63
CA ARG A 90 8.02 7.45 -8.44
C ARG A 90 7.90 6.22 -7.56
N ILE A 91 8.67 6.16 -6.47
CA ILE A 91 8.59 5.09 -5.47
C ILE A 91 7.17 5.02 -4.89
N ALA A 92 6.62 6.16 -4.50
CA ALA A 92 5.28 6.23 -3.91
C ALA A 92 4.18 5.78 -4.88
N MET A 93 4.20 6.25 -6.14
CA MET A 93 3.22 5.84 -7.16
C MET A 93 3.37 4.37 -7.56
N ALA A 94 4.58 3.85 -7.66
CA ALA A 94 4.81 2.43 -7.88
C ALA A 94 4.27 1.58 -6.72
N TRP A 95 4.45 2.05 -5.48
CA TRP A 95 3.91 1.37 -4.30
C TRP A 95 2.38 1.44 -4.25
N LEU A 96 1.80 2.58 -4.60
CA LEU A 96 0.35 2.71 -4.75
C LEU A 96 -0.21 1.70 -5.75
N ALA A 97 0.44 1.53 -6.90
CA ALA A 97 0.03 0.55 -7.91
C ALA A 97 0.10 -0.89 -7.36
N VAL A 98 1.07 -1.19 -6.51
CA VAL A 98 1.18 -2.47 -5.78
C VAL A 98 0.01 -2.62 -4.81
N LEU A 99 -0.28 -1.63 -3.97
CA LEU A 99 -1.39 -1.67 -3.01
C LEU A 99 -2.75 -1.91 -3.70
N LYS A 100 -2.99 -1.27 -4.85
CA LYS A 100 -4.25 -1.42 -5.59
C LYS A 100 -4.40 -2.76 -6.30
N ARG A 101 -3.29 -3.43 -6.67
CA ARG A 101 -3.33 -4.69 -7.43
C ARG A 101 -3.05 -5.94 -6.59
N ILE A 102 -2.11 -5.86 -5.66
CA ILE A 102 -1.54 -7.00 -4.92
C ILE A 102 -2.06 -6.91 -3.49
N GLN A 103 -3.25 -7.47 -3.26
CA GLN A 103 -3.98 -7.31 -2.01
C GLN A 103 -3.19 -7.76 -0.77
N ILE A 104 -2.45 -8.88 -0.87
CA ILE A 104 -1.57 -9.33 0.23
C ILE A 104 -0.55 -8.27 0.68
N ALA A 105 -0.10 -7.39 -0.22
CA ALA A 105 0.81 -6.30 0.15
C ALA A 105 0.08 -5.19 0.93
N ALA A 106 -1.18 -4.93 0.58
CA ALA A 106 -2.04 -3.99 1.29
C ALA A 106 -2.43 -4.55 2.68
N ASP A 107 -2.71 -5.85 2.77
CA ASP A 107 -3.10 -6.51 4.01
C ASP A 107 -1.92 -6.64 4.99
N VAL A 108 -0.73 -7.04 4.52
CA VAL A 108 0.49 -7.00 5.36
C VAL A 108 0.74 -5.60 5.91
N THR A 109 0.56 -4.57 5.09
CA THR A 109 0.74 -3.19 5.55
C THR A 109 -0.25 -2.83 6.65
N ARG A 110 -1.54 -3.12 6.45
CA ARG A 110 -2.60 -2.78 7.40
C ARG A 110 -2.56 -3.59 8.69
N GLU A 111 -2.38 -4.90 8.59
CA GLU A 111 -2.52 -5.81 9.71
C GLU A 111 -1.23 -5.98 10.50
N VAL A 112 -0.08 -5.92 9.82
CA VAL A 112 1.22 -6.13 10.46
C VAL A 112 1.91 -4.81 10.70
N LEU A 113 2.22 -4.05 9.65
CA LEU A 113 3.14 -2.91 9.75
C LEU A 113 2.57 -1.75 10.59
N ILE A 114 1.28 -1.43 10.43
CA ILE A 114 0.61 -0.43 11.30
C ILE A 114 0.64 -0.88 12.77
N GLY A 115 0.43 -2.17 13.03
CA GLY A 115 0.51 -2.77 14.36
C GLY A 115 1.88 -2.57 15.00
N LYS A 116 2.97 -2.84 14.26
CA LYS A 116 4.36 -2.65 14.73
C LYS A 116 4.64 -1.21 15.18
N LEU A 117 4.16 -0.22 14.42
CA LEU A 117 4.34 1.19 14.79
C LEU A 117 3.45 1.58 15.99
N SER A 118 2.23 1.07 16.03
CA SER A 118 1.26 1.39 17.10
C SER A 118 1.68 0.79 18.45
N SER A 119 2.34 -0.37 18.44
CA SER A 119 2.86 -1.04 19.64
C SER A 119 4.23 -0.53 20.09
N LEU A 120 4.80 0.48 19.40
CA LEU A 120 6.15 1.00 19.64
C LEU A 120 7.26 -0.07 19.57
N ASP A 121 7.03 -1.17 18.85
CA ASP A 121 8.04 -2.18 18.52
C ASP A 121 8.17 -2.22 16.99
N PRO A 122 8.95 -1.33 16.37
CA PRO A 122 9.02 -1.25 14.91
C PRO A 122 9.79 -2.42 14.29
N VAL A 123 10.36 -3.35 15.07
CA VAL A 123 11.16 -4.46 14.53
C VAL A 123 10.25 -5.53 13.94
N LEU A 124 10.26 -5.68 12.62
CA LEU A 124 9.55 -6.77 11.94
C LEU A 124 10.35 -8.06 12.04
N ARG A 125 9.74 -9.14 12.53
CA ARG A 125 10.37 -10.45 12.69
C ARG A 125 9.75 -11.50 11.77
N ARG A 126 10.47 -12.61 11.56
CA ARG A 126 9.96 -13.78 10.82
C ARG A 126 8.70 -14.36 11.44
N SER A 127 8.60 -14.34 12.77
CA SER A 127 7.42 -14.79 13.52
C SER A 127 6.18 -13.94 13.19
N ASP A 128 6.35 -12.63 13.07
CA ASP A 128 5.26 -11.71 12.75
C ASP A 128 4.67 -12.03 11.36
N MET A 129 5.56 -12.24 10.37
CA MET A 129 5.14 -12.64 9.03
C MET A 129 4.53 -14.05 9.01
N ALA A 130 5.10 -15.01 9.77
CA ALA A 130 4.57 -16.37 9.84
C ALA A 130 3.14 -16.39 10.39
N ALA A 131 2.88 -15.65 11.48
CA ALA A 131 1.55 -15.50 12.05
C ALA A 131 0.56 -14.86 11.07
N PHE A 132 1.00 -13.85 10.29
CA PHE A 132 0.18 -13.27 9.23
C PHE A 132 -0.21 -14.31 8.17
N TYR A 133 0.74 -15.08 7.64
CA TYR A 133 0.44 -16.10 6.62
C TYR A 133 -0.50 -17.18 7.15
N GLU A 134 -0.24 -17.69 8.37
CA GLU A 134 -1.10 -18.71 9.01
C GLU A 134 -2.54 -18.20 9.21
N ALA A 135 -2.71 -16.95 9.62
CA ALA A 135 -4.02 -16.34 9.76
C ALA A 135 -4.74 -16.18 8.40
N THR A 136 -3.98 -15.82 7.36
CA THR A 136 -4.50 -15.49 6.02
C THR A 136 -4.78 -16.73 5.17
N GLU A 137 -4.04 -17.81 5.33
CA GLU A 137 -4.18 -19.06 4.56
C GLU A 137 -5.59 -19.68 4.70
N ARG A 138 -6.27 -19.46 5.83
CA ARG A 138 -7.66 -19.91 6.04
C ARG A 138 -8.64 -19.34 5.01
N ASP A 139 -8.46 -18.07 4.64
CA ASP A 139 -9.36 -17.35 3.74
C ASP A 139 -8.82 -17.30 2.30
N HIS A 140 -7.53 -17.65 2.10
CA HIS A 140 -6.79 -17.59 0.84
C HIS A 140 -6.12 -18.94 0.49
N PRO A 141 -6.90 -19.94 0.05
CA PRO A 141 -6.38 -21.28 -0.27
C PRO A 141 -5.35 -21.28 -1.40
N GLU A 142 -5.32 -20.24 -2.24
CA GLU A 142 -4.27 -20.05 -3.26
C GLU A 142 -2.86 -19.92 -2.67
N LEU A 143 -2.71 -19.50 -1.41
CA LEU A 143 -1.41 -19.44 -0.73
C LEU A 143 -0.90 -20.84 -0.35
N GLU A 144 -1.80 -21.68 0.17
CA GLU A 144 -1.49 -23.07 0.53
C GLU A 144 -1.21 -23.92 -0.71
N ALA A 145 -1.92 -23.67 -1.82
CA ALA A 145 -1.73 -24.37 -3.08
C ALA A 145 -0.37 -24.13 -3.76
N LEU A 146 0.41 -23.14 -3.31
CA LEU A 146 1.74 -22.89 -3.82
C LEU A 146 2.75 -23.95 -3.33
N ALA A 147 3.60 -24.42 -4.25
CA ALA A 147 4.79 -25.19 -3.86
C ALA A 147 5.69 -24.38 -2.88
N PRO A 148 6.43 -25.03 -1.97
CA PRO A 148 7.25 -24.34 -0.96
C PRO A 148 8.23 -23.31 -1.56
N SER A 149 8.82 -23.62 -2.72
CA SER A 149 9.73 -22.70 -3.42
C SER A 149 9.02 -21.46 -3.98
N SER A 150 7.74 -21.57 -4.36
CA SER A 150 6.91 -20.44 -4.81
C SER A 150 6.46 -19.58 -3.63
N GLN A 151 6.07 -20.19 -2.51
CA GLN A 151 5.78 -19.45 -1.27
C GLN A 151 6.99 -18.60 -0.85
N GLN A 152 8.19 -19.19 -0.86
CA GLN A 152 9.42 -18.47 -0.53
C GLN A 152 9.69 -17.29 -1.49
N LYS A 153 9.41 -17.46 -2.78
CA LYS A 153 9.52 -16.38 -3.79
C LYS A 153 8.53 -15.25 -3.52
N VAL A 154 7.25 -15.57 -3.25
CA VAL A 154 6.21 -14.59 -2.90
C VAL A 154 6.63 -13.79 -1.67
N ARG A 155 7.02 -14.49 -0.59
CA ARG A 155 7.49 -13.88 0.66
C ARG A 155 8.68 -12.95 0.45
N SER A 156 9.69 -13.42 -0.29
CA SER A 156 10.90 -12.65 -0.56
C SER A 156 10.61 -11.42 -1.43
N ALA A 157 9.77 -11.57 -2.46
CA ALA A 157 9.36 -10.49 -3.35
C ALA A 157 8.57 -9.42 -2.59
N LEU A 158 7.64 -9.82 -1.73
CA LEU A 158 6.86 -8.89 -0.90
C LEU A 158 7.76 -8.11 0.05
N LEU A 159 8.65 -8.78 0.80
CA LEU A 159 9.61 -8.10 1.67
C LEU A 159 10.53 -7.15 0.91
N GLN A 160 10.90 -7.49 -0.34
CA GLN A 160 11.69 -6.61 -1.16
C GLN A 160 10.90 -5.37 -1.59
N MET A 161 9.63 -5.52 -1.98
CA MET A 161 8.78 -4.36 -2.32
C MET A 161 8.57 -3.43 -1.12
N LEU A 162 8.42 -3.97 0.09
CA LEU A 162 8.35 -3.15 1.31
C LEU A 162 9.63 -2.34 1.55
N ARG A 163 10.81 -2.93 1.29
CA ARG A 163 12.09 -2.21 1.37
C ARG A 163 12.21 -1.16 0.28
N ASP A 164 11.89 -1.53 -0.97
CA ASP A 164 11.94 -0.63 -2.12
C ASP A 164 10.99 0.57 -1.92
N ALA A 165 9.85 0.37 -1.25
CA ALA A 165 8.88 1.40 -0.89
C ALA A 165 9.27 2.26 0.32
N GLY A 166 10.41 1.97 0.97
CA GLY A 166 10.86 2.69 2.16
C GLY A 166 10.15 2.32 3.47
N LEU A 167 9.23 1.34 3.44
CA LEU A 167 8.46 0.88 4.60
C LEU A 167 9.26 0.01 5.57
N LEU A 168 10.34 -0.62 5.08
CA LEU A 168 11.18 -1.51 5.86
C LEU A 168 12.66 -1.13 5.64
N TYR A 169 13.37 -0.83 6.73
CA TYR A 169 14.78 -0.50 6.71
C TYR A 169 15.65 -1.63 7.26
N GLY A 170 16.86 -1.77 6.72
CA GLY A 170 17.81 -2.81 7.12
C GLY A 170 17.59 -4.15 6.43
N LYS A 171 18.32 -5.17 6.90
CA LYS A 171 18.32 -6.52 6.34
C LYS A 171 18.00 -7.55 7.41
N ALA A 172 17.69 -8.76 6.96
CA ALA A 172 17.51 -9.87 7.88
C ALA A 172 18.77 -10.10 8.72
N GLY A 173 18.59 -10.33 10.01
CA GLY A 173 19.68 -10.41 10.99
C GLY A 173 19.48 -11.48 12.05
N LYS A 174 20.30 -11.43 13.11
CA LYS A 174 20.19 -12.32 14.27
C LYS A 174 18.79 -12.23 14.90
N GLY A 175 18.34 -13.33 15.52
CA GLY A 175 17.05 -13.37 16.20
C GLY A 175 15.81 -13.37 15.28
N GLY A 176 15.99 -13.59 13.97
CA GLY A 176 14.86 -13.65 13.04
C GLY A 176 14.31 -12.29 12.62
N THR A 177 15.00 -11.19 12.91
CA THR A 177 14.66 -9.85 12.42
C THR A 177 14.68 -9.81 10.89
N LEU A 178 13.71 -9.11 10.29
CA LEU A 178 13.59 -8.85 8.86
C LEU A 178 13.88 -7.40 8.50
N GLY A 179 13.75 -6.48 9.46
CA GLY A 179 14.07 -5.05 9.34
C GLY A 179 13.29 -4.22 10.36
N THR A 180 13.45 -2.91 10.29
CA THR A 180 12.72 -1.94 11.11
C THR A 180 11.68 -1.23 10.25
N VAL A 181 10.42 -1.31 10.66
CA VAL A 181 9.30 -0.62 10.02
C VAL A 181 9.42 0.88 10.25
N GLN A 182 9.21 1.65 9.19
CA GLN A 182 9.21 3.11 9.26
C GLN A 182 8.22 3.70 8.25
N ARG A 183 7.82 4.96 8.46
CA ARG A 183 7.02 5.68 7.48
C ARG A 183 7.89 6.06 6.27
N PRO A 184 7.42 5.85 5.04
CA PRO A 184 8.14 6.29 3.85
C PRO A 184 8.05 7.82 3.72
N LEU A 185 8.91 8.39 2.87
CA LEU A 185 8.79 9.78 2.48
C LEU A 185 7.61 9.92 1.51
N VAL A 186 6.70 10.85 1.81
CA VAL A 186 5.49 11.09 1.02
C VAL A 186 5.32 12.60 0.86
N SER A 187 5.50 13.11 -0.37
CA SER A 187 5.34 14.54 -0.66
C SER A 187 3.87 14.98 -0.48
N PRO A 188 3.59 16.27 -0.24
CA PRO A 188 2.22 16.77 -0.14
C PRO A 188 1.36 16.43 -1.37
N GLN A 189 1.94 16.51 -2.57
CA GLN A 189 1.27 16.15 -3.82
C GLN A 189 0.86 14.67 -3.84
N VAL A 190 1.71 13.77 -3.34
CA VAL A 190 1.34 12.35 -3.21
C VAL A 190 0.18 12.19 -2.22
N GLN A 191 0.18 12.92 -1.10
CA GLN A 191 -0.90 12.82 -0.11
C GLN A 191 -2.24 13.28 -0.70
N GLU A 192 -2.25 14.38 -1.45
CA GLU A 192 -3.42 14.90 -2.15
C GLU A 192 -3.98 13.87 -3.13
N LEU A 193 -3.14 13.31 -4.01
CA LEU A 193 -3.56 12.28 -4.97
C LEU A 193 -4.09 10.99 -4.33
N LEU A 194 -3.65 10.68 -3.11
CA LEU A 194 -4.15 9.53 -2.36
C LEU A 194 -5.49 9.84 -1.69
N GLU A 195 -5.66 11.04 -1.13
CA GLU A 195 -6.92 11.47 -0.51
C GLU A 195 -8.03 11.65 -1.56
N ASP A 196 -7.71 12.14 -2.76
CA ASP A 196 -8.66 12.31 -3.87
C ASP A 196 -9.12 10.97 -4.47
N ASP A 197 -8.27 9.94 -4.44
CA ASP A 197 -8.57 8.60 -4.96
C ASP A 197 -9.36 7.77 -3.94
N ASP A 198 -8.77 7.54 -2.76
CA ASP A 198 -9.42 6.91 -1.62
C ASP A 198 -8.62 7.21 -0.33
N PRO A 199 -9.19 7.94 0.66
CA PRO A 199 -8.53 8.23 1.94
C PRO A 199 -8.07 7.00 2.75
N ALA A 200 -8.57 5.80 2.43
CA ALA A 200 -8.07 4.56 3.01
C ALA A 200 -6.65 4.19 2.54
N LEU A 201 -6.23 4.65 1.36
CA LEU A 201 -4.91 4.38 0.78
C LEU A 201 -3.76 4.95 1.62
N MET A 202 -4.02 6.01 2.40
CA MET A 202 -3.06 6.56 3.38
C MET A 202 -2.51 5.50 4.34
N ALA A 203 -3.34 4.53 4.74
CA ALA A 203 -2.91 3.45 5.62
C ALA A 203 -1.82 2.58 4.98
N GLY A 204 -1.85 2.44 3.64
CA GLY A 204 -0.81 1.76 2.86
C GLY A 204 0.56 2.45 2.89
N PHE A 205 0.63 3.70 3.37
CA PHE A 205 1.86 4.46 3.60
C PHE A 205 2.14 4.65 5.09
N LEU A 206 1.44 3.93 5.97
CA LEU A 206 1.55 4.06 7.43
C LEU A 206 1.22 5.48 7.93
N LEU A 207 0.38 6.20 7.17
CA LEU A 207 -0.14 7.52 7.48
C LEU A 207 -1.63 7.45 7.85
N SER A 208 -2.06 8.43 8.62
CA SER A 208 -3.47 8.66 8.93
C SER A 208 -4.02 9.72 7.99
N SER A 209 -5.17 9.46 7.35
CA SER A 209 -5.87 10.52 6.59
C SER A 209 -6.22 11.71 7.49
N THR A 210 -6.04 12.92 6.95
CA THR A 210 -6.34 14.18 7.63
C THR A 210 -7.85 14.28 7.96
N ALA A 211 -8.72 13.75 7.10
CA ALA A 211 -10.17 13.69 7.29
C ALA A 211 -10.59 12.85 8.52
N ARG A 212 -9.83 11.80 8.86
CA ARG A 212 -10.05 11.01 10.10
C ARG A 212 -9.57 11.75 11.35
N SER A 213 -8.45 12.47 11.25
CA SER A 213 -7.93 13.30 12.35
C SER A 213 -8.89 14.44 12.73
N ALA A 214 -9.50 15.11 11.75
CA ALA A 214 -10.49 16.16 11.98
C ALA A 214 -11.77 15.67 12.69
N LYS A 215 -12.23 14.44 12.40
CA LYS A 215 -13.37 13.81 13.10
C LYS A 215 -13.01 13.38 14.53
N ALA A 216 -11.80 12.87 14.77
CA ALA A 216 -11.33 12.51 16.11
C ALA A 216 -11.14 13.72 17.03
N GLY A 217 -10.71 14.87 16.48
CA GLY A 217 -10.56 16.12 17.24
C GLY A 217 -11.90 16.76 17.64
N LYS A 218 -12.95 16.66 16.81
CA LYS A 218 -14.29 17.21 17.12
C LYS A 218 -15.07 16.42 18.18
N ALA A 219 -14.78 15.12 18.37
CA ALA A 219 -15.47 14.30 19.37
C ALA A 219 -15.06 14.59 20.83
N LYS A 220 -14.02 15.41 21.07
CA LYS A 220 -13.50 15.68 22.42
C LYS A 220 -13.89 17.06 23.00
N ALA A 221 -14.72 17.83 22.31
CA ALA A 221 -15.15 19.16 22.75
C ALA A 221 -16.67 19.25 22.93
N ALA A 222 -17.21 18.54 23.93
CA ALA A 222 -18.52 18.85 24.48
C ALA A 222 -18.36 19.88 25.62
N PRO A 223 -19.04 21.04 25.57
CA PRO A 223 -18.92 22.05 26.63
C PRO A 223 -19.71 21.62 27.87
N LYS A 224 -19.06 21.74 29.04
CA LYS A 224 -19.64 21.57 30.38
C LYS A 224 -20.86 22.50 30.53
N PRO A 225 -22.04 22.05 30.99
CA PRO A 225 -23.18 22.95 31.17
C PRO A 225 -22.93 23.86 32.38
N ALA A 226 -23.08 25.16 32.16
CA ALA A 226 -22.99 26.20 33.17
C ALA A 226 -24.13 26.06 34.21
N ALA A 227 -23.77 26.07 35.49
CA ALA A 227 -24.71 26.03 36.60
C ALA A 227 -25.53 27.33 36.67
N LYS A 228 -26.84 27.19 36.49
CA LYS A 228 -27.84 28.27 36.64
C LYS A 228 -28.10 28.48 38.14
N LYS A 229 -27.66 29.61 38.71
CA LYS A 229 -28.08 30.05 40.04
C LYS A 229 -29.56 30.43 39.98
N VAL A 230 -30.41 29.66 40.67
CA VAL A 230 -31.80 30.05 40.94
C VAL A 230 -31.88 30.47 42.40
N GLY A 231 -32.16 31.75 42.62
CA GLY A 231 -32.49 32.28 43.92
C GLY A 231 -33.84 31.73 44.39
N ALA A 232 -33.89 31.29 45.64
CA ALA A 232 -35.14 31.00 46.33
C ALA A 232 -35.25 31.95 47.53
N ALA A 233 -36.13 32.94 47.38
CA ALA A 233 -36.68 33.68 48.49
C ALA A 233 -37.55 32.74 49.34
N ARG A 234 -37.41 32.81 50.68
CA ARG A 234 -38.43 32.32 51.60
C ARG A 234 -38.69 33.36 52.68
N ARG A 235 -39.95 33.79 52.73
CA ARG A 235 -40.58 34.68 53.71
C ARG A 235 -40.85 33.94 55.03
N LYS A 236 -40.80 34.73 56.13
CA LYS A 236 -41.58 34.69 57.39
C LYS A 236 -41.47 33.45 58.31
N ALA A 237 -41.15 33.64 59.58
CA ALA A 237 -42.11 33.98 60.66
C ALA A 237 -41.46 33.87 62.06
N ALA A 238 -41.68 34.90 62.88
CA ALA A 238 -41.78 34.98 64.35
C ALA A 238 -41.18 36.31 64.83
#